data_AF-A0A0S3TZ07-F1
#
_entry.id   AF-A0A0S3TZ07-F1
#
_cell.length_a   1.000
_cell.length_b   1.000
_cell.length_c   1.000
_cell.angle_alpha   90.00
_cell.angle_beta   90.00
_cell.angle_gamma   90.00
#
_symmetry.space_group_name_H-M   'P 1'
#
loop_
_entity.id
_entity.type
_entity.pdbx_description
1 polymer ?
#
loop_
_entity_poly.entity_id
_entity_poly.type
_entity_poly.pdbx_seq_one_letter_code
_entity_poly.pdbx_strand_id
1 'polypeptide(L)'
;MSLTRYTKQEMFSVSDMNLYYDSEHPNWYKRPDWFLVVGVPRRYRGETSRSSYVLWDEQVSPIIVIEFLSPGTEGEDLGRFALNPPQPKPGHPLCKFDVYEQIV
;
A
#
# COMPACT_ATOMS: atom_id res chain seq x y z
N MET A 1 -8.47 4.20 -16.98
CA MET A 1 -8.88 2.98 -16.25
C MET A 1 -10.36 3.06 -15.88
N SER A 2 -11.13 1.97 -15.91
CA SER A 2 -12.55 1.98 -15.48
C SER A 2 -12.80 0.89 -14.44
N LEU A 3 -13.30 1.28 -13.26
CA LEU A 3 -13.64 0.33 -12.18
C LEU A 3 -14.83 -0.57 -12.53
N THR A 4 -15.69 -0.16 -13.47
CA THR A 4 -16.86 -0.94 -13.90
C THR A 4 -16.50 -2.25 -14.62
N ARG A 5 -15.24 -2.45 -14.97
CA ARG A 5 -14.74 -3.67 -15.62
C ARG A 5 -14.46 -4.82 -14.65
N TYR A 6 -14.43 -4.54 -13.35
CA TYR A 6 -14.14 -5.54 -12.33
C TYR A 6 -15.39 -5.86 -11.51
N THR A 7 -15.60 -7.13 -11.22
CA THR A 7 -16.63 -7.54 -10.27
C THR A 7 -16.18 -7.27 -8.84
N LYS A 8 -17.11 -7.29 -7.88
CA LYS A 8 -16.77 -7.18 -6.44
C LYS A 8 -15.82 -8.28 -5.95
N GLN A 9 -15.73 -9.41 -6.65
CA GLN A 9 -14.82 -10.50 -6.29
C GLN A 9 -13.42 -10.33 -6.90
N GLU A 10 -13.27 -9.40 -7.84
CA GLU A 10 -12.01 -8.99 -8.47
C GLU A 10 -11.51 -7.65 -7.91
N MET A 11 -12.07 -7.23 -6.76
CA MET A 11 -11.66 -6.04 -6.04
C MET A 11 -11.31 -6.43 -4.61
N PHE A 12 -10.15 -5.99 -4.15
CA PHE A 12 -9.75 -6.08 -2.77
C PHE A 12 -9.53 -4.68 -2.23
N SER A 13 -10.42 -4.23 -1.33
CA SER A 13 -10.26 -2.99 -0.58
C SER A 13 -10.29 -3.25 0.91
N VAL A 14 -9.44 -2.54 1.64
CA VAL A 14 -9.25 -2.76 3.07
C VAL A 14 -8.64 -1.53 3.72
N SER A 15 -8.88 -1.38 5.02
CA SER A 15 -8.28 -0.37 5.88
C SER A 15 -7.29 -1.00 6.85
N ASP A 16 -6.28 -0.26 7.27
CA ASP A 16 -5.37 -0.64 8.37
C ASP A 16 -4.73 -2.04 8.17
N MET A 17 -4.29 -2.34 6.95
CA MET A 17 -3.65 -3.63 6.62
C MET A 17 -2.21 -3.42 6.15
N ASN A 18 -1.31 -4.28 6.60
CA ASN A 18 0.08 -4.26 6.14
C ASN A 18 0.16 -4.56 4.64
N LEU A 19 0.81 -3.66 3.92
CA LEU A 19 1.17 -3.75 2.51
C LEU A 19 2.68 -3.92 2.41
N TYR A 20 3.10 -5.14 2.09
CA TYR A 20 4.49 -5.50 1.88
C TYR A 20 4.85 -5.31 0.40
N TYR A 21 5.98 -4.66 0.13
CA TYR A 21 6.31 -4.14 -1.20
C TYR A 21 7.70 -4.50 -1.74
N ASP A 22 8.59 -5.09 -0.93
CA ASP A 22 9.95 -5.46 -1.33
C ASP A 22 10.29 -6.91 -0.90
N SER A 23 10.58 -7.77 -1.88
CA SER A 23 10.93 -9.19 -1.64
C SER A 23 12.32 -9.38 -1.03
N GLU A 24 13.25 -8.45 -1.26
CA GLU A 24 14.60 -8.48 -0.68
C GLU A 24 14.58 -8.01 0.78
N HIS A 25 13.56 -7.23 1.16
CA HIS A 25 13.36 -6.73 2.51
C HIS A 25 11.97 -7.12 3.05
N PRO A 26 11.71 -8.42 3.34
CA PRO A 26 10.36 -8.93 3.62
C PRO A 26 9.72 -8.39 4.91
N ASN A 27 10.49 -7.73 5.78
CA ASN A 27 9.98 -7.07 6.98
C ASN A 27 9.59 -5.60 6.73
N TRP A 28 9.79 -5.08 5.52
CA TRP A 28 9.42 -3.72 5.17
C TRP A 28 7.99 -3.69 4.64
N TYR A 29 7.15 -2.93 5.33
CA TYR A 29 5.76 -2.73 4.95
C TYR A 29 5.35 -1.30 5.22
N LYS A 30 4.28 -0.89 4.55
CA LYS A 30 3.47 0.27 4.94
C LYS A 30 2.09 -0.20 5.37
N ARG A 31 1.35 0.66 6.05
CA ARG A 31 0.02 0.32 6.56
C ARG A 31 -0.92 1.48 6.24
N PRO A 32 -1.40 1.57 4.99
CA PRO A 32 -2.30 2.63 4.59
C PRO A 32 -3.59 2.62 5.42
N ASP A 33 -4.15 3.80 5.65
CA ASP A 33 -5.49 3.92 6.22
C ASP A 33 -6.52 3.23 5.35
N TRP A 34 -6.34 3.29 4.02
CA TRP A 34 -7.12 2.50 3.07
C TRP A 34 -6.39 2.30 1.74
N PHE A 35 -6.61 1.15 1.09
CA PHE A 35 -6.19 0.97 -0.30
C PHE A 35 -7.15 0.06 -1.09
N LEU A 36 -7.07 0.14 -2.42
CA LEU A 36 -7.82 -0.68 -3.37
C LEU A 36 -6.89 -1.31 -4.40
N VAL A 37 -7.03 -2.61 -4.55
CA VAL A 37 -6.44 -3.41 -5.64
C VAL A 37 -7.58 -3.97 -6.49
N VAL A 38 -7.40 -3.99 -7.80
CA VAL A 38 -8.37 -4.58 -8.74
C VAL A 38 -7.71 -5.63 -9.63
N GLY A 39 -8.51 -6.53 -10.20
CA GLY A 39 -8.00 -7.66 -10.97
C GLY A 39 -7.41 -8.77 -10.11
N VAL A 40 -7.60 -8.73 -8.79
CA VAL A 40 -7.18 -9.77 -7.85
C VAL A 40 -8.39 -10.39 -7.17
N PRO A 41 -8.37 -11.70 -6.87
CA PRO A 41 -9.43 -12.33 -6.10
C PRO A 41 -9.54 -11.66 -4.72
N ARG A 42 -10.78 -11.44 -4.26
CA ARG A 42 -11.05 -10.86 -2.95
C ARG A 42 -10.40 -11.64 -1.80
N ARG A 43 -10.34 -12.97 -1.94
CA ARG A 43 -9.64 -13.88 -1.01
C ARG A 43 -8.24 -14.18 -1.51
N TYR A 44 -7.29 -14.34 -0.60
CA TYR A 44 -5.94 -14.77 -0.96
C TYR A 44 -5.99 -16.17 -1.59
N ARG A 45 -5.43 -16.30 -2.79
CA ARG A 45 -5.50 -17.50 -3.64
C ARG A 45 -6.92 -18.06 -3.84
N GLY A 46 -7.96 -17.23 -3.66
CA GLY A 46 -9.36 -17.63 -3.78
C GLY A 46 -9.94 -18.36 -2.55
N GLU A 47 -9.13 -18.65 -1.54
CA GLU A 47 -9.52 -19.57 -0.46
C GLU A 47 -9.67 -18.86 0.89
N THR A 48 -8.68 -18.05 1.28
CA THR A 48 -8.57 -17.53 2.64
C THR A 48 -8.74 -16.01 2.72
N SER A 49 -9.12 -15.51 3.89
CA SER A 49 -9.01 -14.08 4.19
C SER A 49 -7.55 -13.63 4.18
N ARG A 50 -7.34 -12.34 3.86
CA ARG A 50 -6.02 -11.71 3.85
C ARG A 50 -5.74 -11.13 5.23
N SER A 51 -4.60 -11.46 5.82
CA SER A 51 -4.08 -10.77 7.02
C SER A 51 -3.11 -9.66 6.65
N SER A 52 -2.59 -9.69 5.43
CA SER A 52 -1.70 -8.70 4.83
C SER A 52 -1.82 -8.78 3.31
N TYR A 53 -1.34 -7.76 2.62
CA TYR A 53 -1.20 -7.76 1.16
C TYR A 53 0.28 -7.84 0.81
N VAL A 54 0.66 -8.83 0.01
CA VAL A 54 2.07 -9.10 -0.34
C VAL A 54 2.25 -8.85 -1.83
N LEU A 55 2.71 -7.65 -2.17
CA LEU A 55 2.73 -7.16 -3.55
C LEU A 55 3.58 -8.07 -4.45
N TRP A 56 4.73 -8.54 -3.99
CA TRP A 56 5.60 -9.42 -4.79
C TRP A 56 5.09 -10.85 -4.92
N ASP A 57 4.13 -11.31 -4.10
CA ASP A 57 3.51 -12.63 -4.30
C ASP A 57 2.34 -12.53 -5.29
N GLU A 58 1.58 -11.44 -5.23
CA GLU A 58 0.41 -11.23 -6.09
C GLU A 58 0.71 -10.52 -7.40
N GLN A 59 1.84 -9.82 -7.48
CA GLN A 59 2.32 -9.07 -8.65
C GLN A 59 1.29 -8.06 -9.19
N VAL A 60 0.45 -7.52 -8.31
CA VAL A 60 -0.54 -6.47 -8.63
C VAL A 60 -0.49 -5.40 -7.56
N SER A 61 -0.20 -4.17 -7.96
CA SER A 61 -0.14 -3.05 -7.03
C SER A 61 -1.52 -2.42 -6.76
N PRO A 62 -1.74 -1.84 -5.56
CA PRO A 62 -2.87 -0.95 -5.33
C PRO A 62 -2.97 0.17 -6.37
N ILE A 63 -4.21 0.45 -6.80
CA ILE A 63 -4.51 1.53 -7.75
C ILE A 63 -4.94 2.82 -7.06
N ILE A 64 -5.31 2.73 -5.79
CA ILE A 64 -5.65 3.85 -4.93
C ILE A 64 -5.11 3.52 -3.55
N VAL A 65 -4.40 4.47 -2.96
CA VAL A 65 -3.96 4.46 -1.57
C VAL A 65 -4.43 5.77 -0.94
N ILE A 66 -4.99 5.70 0.26
CA ILE A 66 -5.46 6.84 1.04
C ILE A 66 -4.75 6.82 2.39
N GLU A 67 -4.26 8.00 2.79
CA GLU A 67 -3.68 8.30 4.09
C GLU A 67 -4.35 9.56 4.63
N PHE A 68 -4.76 9.54 5.89
CA PHE A 68 -5.27 10.68 6.61
C PHE A 68 -4.13 11.34 7.38
N LEU A 69 -4.05 12.66 7.31
CA LEU A 69 -3.08 13.42 8.10
C LEU A 69 -3.41 13.28 9.58
N SER A 70 -2.41 12.90 10.37
CA SER A 70 -2.57 12.80 11.82
C SER A 70 -1.49 13.57 12.58
N PRO A 71 -1.85 14.22 13.71
CA PRO A 71 -0.89 14.89 14.56
C PRO A 71 0.26 13.98 15.01
N GLY A 72 1.50 14.41 14.78
CA GLY A 72 2.71 13.67 15.12
C GLY A 72 3.24 12.74 14.03
N THR A 73 2.49 12.51 12.94
CA THR A 73 2.98 11.74 11.77
C THR A 73 2.80 12.47 10.44
N GLU A 74 2.45 13.75 10.47
CA GLU A 74 2.18 14.57 9.27
C GLU A 74 3.36 14.59 8.30
N GLY A 75 4.61 14.49 8.80
CA GLY A 75 5.79 14.42 7.94
C GLY A 75 5.79 13.20 7.02
N GLU A 76 5.42 12.03 7.55
CA GLU A 76 5.27 10.81 6.74
C GLU A 76 4.01 10.86 5.87
N ASP A 77 2.89 11.38 6.40
CA ASP A 77 1.61 11.41 5.69
C ASP A 77 1.60 12.41 4.51
N LEU A 78 2.23 13.58 4.68
CA LEU A 78 2.40 14.58 3.63
C LEU A 78 3.53 14.21 2.66
N GLY A 79 4.49 13.40 3.09
CA GLY A 79 5.67 13.04 2.29
C GLY A 79 6.38 14.26 1.73
N ARG A 80 6.49 14.34 0.39
CA ARG A 80 7.14 15.47 -0.29
C ARG A 80 6.44 16.82 -0.11
N PHE A 81 5.19 16.84 0.35
CA PHE A 81 4.43 18.07 0.60
C PHE A 81 4.62 18.62 2.03
N ALA A 82 5.34 17.91 2.90
CA ALA A 82 5.66 18.41 4.23
C ALA A 82 6.59 19.63 4.15
N LEU A 83 6.53 20.51 5.17
CA LEU A 83 7.48 21.64 5.27
C LEU A 83 8.94 21.17 5.33
N ASN A 84 9.18 20.04 6.00
CA ASN A 84 10.46 19.33 6.03
C ASN A 84 10.22 17.87 5.62
N PRO A 85 10.29 17.55 4.31
CA PRO A 85 10.05 16.20 3.83
C PRO A 85 11.01 15.19 4.45
N PRO A 86 10.52 13.99 4.82
CA PRO A 86 11.38 12.91 5.27
C PRO A 86 12.41 12.59 4.19
N GLN A 87 13.66 12.41 4.61
CA GLN A 87 14.76 12.08 3.71
C GLN A 87 15.03 10.57 3.78
N PRO A 88 15.30 9.91 2.64
CA PRO A 88 15.71 8.52 2.63
C PRO A 88 16.95 8.29 3.50
N LYS A 89 16.92 7.24 4.31
CA LYS A 89 18.06 6.83 5.14
C LYS A 89 18.58 5.48 4.65
N PRO A 90 19.88 5.32 4.38
CA PRO A 90 20.44 4.03 4.01
C PRO A 90 20.10 2.94 5.03
N GLY A 91 19.76 1.75 4.55
CA GLY A 91 19.39 0.60 5.37
C GLY A 91 18.03 0.71 6.08
N HIS A 92 17.22 1.72 5.77
CA HIS A 92 15.88 1.90 6.32
C HIS A 92 14.82 1.85 5.22
N PRO A 93 13.57 1.46 5.55
CA PRO A 93 12.45 1.56 4.63
C PRO A 93 12.26 2.99 4.12
N LEU A 94 11.83 3.12 2.86
CA LEU A 94 11.43 4.41 2.27
C LEU A 94 10.26 5.03 3.05
N CYS A 95 10.04 6.34 2.92
CA CYS A 95 8.87 7.00 3.53
C CYS A 95 7.57 6.53 2.86
N LYS A 96 6.41 6.76 3.50
CA LYS A 96 5.10 6.36 2.95
C LYS A 96 4.90 6.79 1.49
N PHE A 97 5.10 8.08 1.22
CA PHE A 97 4.86 8.66 -0.11
C PHE A 97 5.73 8.03 -1.20
N ASP A 98 7.02 7.82 -0.94
CA ASP A 98 7.93 7.23 -1.92
C ASP A 98 7.53 5.79 -2.27
N VAL A 99 7.12 4.99 -1.28
CA VAL A 99 6.61 3.63 -1.53
C VAL A 99 5.36 3.68 -2.42
N TYR A 100 4.44 4.60 -2.13
CA TYR A 100 3.18 4.69 -2.86
C TYR A 100 3.31 5.29 -4.26
N GLU A 101 4.33 6.11 -4.52
CA GLU A 101 4.56 6.71 -5.85
C GLU A 101 5.42 5.81 -6.75
N GLN A 102 6.39 5.09 -6.19
CA GLN A 102 7.45 4.44 -6.97
C GLN A 102 7.31 2.92 -7.06
N ILE A 103 6.62 2.29 -6.11
CA ILE A 103 6.58 0.82 -5.98
C ILE A 103 5.17 0.29 -6.14
N VAL A 104 4.23 0.91 -5.42
CA VAL A 104 2.79 0.67 -5.58
C VAL A 104 2.29 1.37 -6.86
#